data_AF-A0A6F8U0M5-F1
#
_entry.id   AF-A0A6F8U0M5-F1
#
_cell.length_a   1.000
_cell.length_b   1.000
_cell.length_c   1.000
_cell.angle_alpha   90.00
_cell.angle_beta   90.00
_cell.angle_gamma   90.00
#
_symmetry.space_group_name_H-M   'P 1'
#
loop_
_entity.id
_entity.type
_entity.pdbx_description
1 polymer ?
#
loop_
_entity_poly.entity_id
_entity_poly.type
_entity_poly.pdbx_seq_one_letter_code
_entity_poly.pdbx_strand_id
1 'polypeptide(L)'
;MQPLMTPQDVATLLGVSASWVYTNKAQIGFITIGKAVRFDSADVERYAQSRKRGPQHEERKWESQSDTEKAATSGLSRKRTTVSDINARLQVIRKASVRQTSTQQRAR
;
A
#
# COMPACT_ATOMS: atom_id res chain seq x y z
N MET A 1 -13.10 -37.04 2.13
CA MET A 1 -12.56 -36.60 0.83
C MET A 1 -12.67 -35.09 0.80
N GLN A 2 -11.55 -34.36 0.87
CA GLN A 2 -11.59 -32.90 0.74
C GLN A 2 -11.89 -32.54 -0.72
N PRO A 3 -12.76 -31.54 -0.98
CA PRO A 3 -13.11 -31.15 -2.34
C PRO A 3 -11.90 -30.54 -3.06
N LEU A 4 -11.63 -31.03 -4.27
CA LEU A 4 -10.53 -30.57 -5.11
C LEU A 4 -10.81 -29.19 -5.72
N MET A 5 -9.95 -28.23 -5.41
CA MET A 5 -10.05 -26.85 -5.86
C MET A 5 -9.72 -26.71 -7.35
N THR A 6 -10.42 -25.80 -8.04
CA THR A 6 -10.04 -25.36 -9.38
C THR A 6 -8.86 -24.39 -9.31
N PRO A 7 -8.13 -24.17 -10.41
CA PRO A 7 -7.10 -23.13 -10.48
C PRO A 7 -7.64 -21.72 -10.16
N GLN A 8 -8.93 -21.46 -10.46
CA GLN A 8 -9.58 -20.17 -10.20
C GLN A 8 -9.84 -19.96 -8.70
N ASP A 9 -10.20 -21.03 -7.98
CA ASP A 9 -10.40 -20.98 -6.54
C ASP A 9 -9.08 -20.71 -5.82
N VAL A 10 -8.01 -21.39 -6.25
CA VAL A 10 -6.65 -21.18 -5.72
C VAL A 10 -6.14 -19.76 -6.01
N ALA A 11 -6.40 -19.25 -7.22
CA ALA A 11 -6.07 -17.88 -7.60
C ALA A 11 -6.73 -16.86 -6.66
N THR A 12 -8.01 -17.07 -6.36
CA THR A 12 -8.78 -16.23 -5.44
C THR A 12 -8.24 -16.31 -4.02
N LEU A 13 -7.93 -17.52 -3.53
CA LEU A 13 -7.43 -17.74 -2.19
C LEU A 13 -6.04 -17.12 -1.95
N LEU A 14 -5.15 -17.21 -2.95
CA LEU A 14 -3.78 -16.67 -2.85
C LEU A 14 -3.68 -15.20 -3.29
N GLY A 15 -4.75 -14.60 -3.82
CA GLY A 15 -4.74 -13.23 -4.33
C GLY A 15 -3.87 -13.05 -5.57
N VAL A 16 -3.81 -14.06 -6.44
CA VAL A 16 -2.98 -14.08 -7.66
C VAL A 16 -3.81 -14.36 -8.92
N SER A 17 -3.21 -14.25 -10.10
CA SER A 17 -3.89 -14.59 -11.36
C SER A 17 -3.91 -16.10 -11.61
N ALA A 18 -4.95 -16.60 -12.30
CA ALA A 18 -5.03 -18.02 -12.68
C ALA A 18 -3.87 -18.46 -13.58
N SER A 19 -3.38 -17.59 -14.47
CA SER A 19 -2.19 -17.86 -15.29
C SER A 19 -0.94 -18.11 -14.45
N TRP A 20 -0.79 -17.35 -13.36
CA TRP A 20 0.30 -17.56 -12.40
C TRP A 20 0.16 -18.93 -11.71
N VAL A 21 -1.06 -19.32 -11.33
CA VAL A 21 -1.33 -20.65 -10.74
C VAL A 21 -0.94 -21.77 -11.71
N TYR A 22 -1.29 -21.68 -12.99
CA TYR A 22 -0.90 -22.69 -13.98
C TYR A 22 0.61 -22.80 -14.19
N THR A 23 1.31 -21.66 -14.13
CA THR A 23 2.77 -21.59 -14.27
C THR A 23 3.46 -22.19 -13.03
N ASN A 24 2.91 -21.99 -11.84
CA ASN A 24 3.51 -22.37 -10.56
C ASN A 24 2.88 -23.62 -9.92
N LYS A 25 2.00 -24.34 -10.63
CA LYS A 25 1.27 -25.50 -10.10
C LYS A 25 2.15 -26.56 -9.43
N ALA A 26 3.36 -26.77 -9.94
CA ALA A 26 4.31 -27.74 -9.39
C ALA A 26 4.84 -27.33 -8.00
N GLN A 27 4.93 -26.03 -7.71
CA GLN A 27 5.36 -25.54 -6.39
C GLN A 27 4.24 -25.62 -5.35
N ILE A 28 2.98 -25.50 -5.79
CA ILE A 28 1.80 -25.55 -4.92
C ILE A 28 1.44 -27.00 -4.56
N GLY A 29 1.65 -27.93 -5.49
CA GLY A 29 1.15 -29.31 -5.40
C GLY A 29 -0.15 -29.44 -6.18
N PHE A 30 -0.17 -30.27 -7.23
CA PHE A 30 -1.33 -30.40 -8.11
C PHE A 30 -1.62 -31.86 -8.44
N ILE A 31 -2.88 -32.13 -8.73
CA ILE A 31 -3.39 -33.42 -9.17
C ILE A 31 -3.99 -33.23 -10.56
N THR A 32 -3.59 -34.09 -11.50
CA THR A 32 -4.16 -34.11 -12.85
C THR A 32 -5.26 -35.16 -12.93
N ILE A 33 -6.46 -34.75 -13.33
CA ILE A 33 -7.59 -35.65 -13.61
C ILE A 33 -7.91 -35.51 -15.09
N GLY A 34 -7.40 -36.43 -15.89
CA GLY A 34 -7.39 -36.31 -17.36
C GLY A 34 -6.62 -35.06 -17.78
N LYS A 35 -7.31 -34.11 -18.43
CA LYS A 35 -6.73 -32.82 -18.85
C LYS A 35 -6.93 -31.69 -17.83
N ALA A 36 -7.68 -31.93 -16.75
CA ALA A 36 -7.97 -30.92 -15.75
C ALA A 36 -6.89 -30.90 -14.66
N VAL A 37 -6.42 -29.70 -14.31
CA VAL A 37 -5.53 -29.47 -13.17
C VAL A 37 -6.40 -29.14 -11.95
N ARG A 38 -6.16 -29.85 -10.85
CA ARG A 38 -6.85 -29.69 -9.57
C ARG A 38 -5.85 -29.55 -8.45
N PHE A 39 -6.29 -28.95 -7.36
CA PHE A 39 -5.45 -28.71 -6.17
C PHE A 39 -6.13 -29.26 -4.94
N ASP A 40 -5.36 -29.90 -4.06
CA ASP A 40 -5.82 -30.24 -2.73
C ASP A 40 -5.76 -28.98 -1.86
N SER A 41 -6.83 -28.70 -1.11
CA SER A 41 -6.88 -27.60 -0.17
C SER A 41 -5.74 -27.65 0.86
N ALA A 42 -5.36 -28.85 1.31
CA ALA A 42 -4.29 -29.03 2.29
C ALA A 42 -2.92 -28.61 1.74
N ASP A 43 -2.64 -28.94 0.47
CA ASP A 43 -1.39 -28.56 -0.19
C ASP A 43 -1.32 -27.06 -0.44
N VAL A 44 -2.42 -26.46 -0.89
CA VAL A 44 -2.51 -25.01 -1.10
C VAL A 44 -2.31 -24.25 0.22
N GLU A 45 -2.94 -24.72 1.31
CA GLU A 45 -2.76 -24.11 2.61
C GLU A 45 -1.31 -24.28 3.10
N ARG A 46 -0.74 -25.47 2.99
CA ARG A 46 0.67 -25.72 3.34
C ARG A 46 1.60 -24.81 2.55
N TYR A 47 1.36 -24.63 1.26
CA TYR A 47 2.09 -23.68 0.42
C TYR A 47 1.95 -22.25 0.96
N ALA A 48 0.73 -21.79 1.24
CA ALA A 48 0.49 -20.47 1.79
C ALA A 48 1.22 -20.25 3.13
N GLN A 49 1.14 -21.22 4.05
CA GLN A 49 1.83 -21.17 5.35
C GLN A 49 3.35 -21.13 5.18
N SER A 50 3.92 -21.88 4.23
CA SER A 50 5.37 -21.85 3.94
C SER A 50 5.86 -20.49 3.42
N ARG A 51 4.96 -19.71 2.81
CA ARG A 51 5.23 -18.38 2.28
C ARG A 51 4.88 -17.25 3.25
N LYS A 52 4.17 -17.55 4.35
CA LYS A 52 4.06 -16.59 5.45
C LYS A 52 5.46 -16.37 5.99
N ARG A 53 5.87 -15.10 6.01
CA ARG A 53 7.12 -14.66 6.63
C ARG A 53 7.16 -15.28 8.03
N GLY A 54 8.20 -16.07 8.32
CA GLY A 54 8.40 -16.65 9.66
C GLY A 54 8.38 -15.56 10.73
N PRO A 55 8.27 -15.92 12.03
CA PRO A 55 8.26 -14.93 13.11
C PRO A 55 9.37 -13.94 12.86
N GLN A 56 8.99 -12.69 12.66
CA GLN A 56 9.90 -11.59 12.43
C GLN A 56 10.69 -11.44 13.73
N HIS A 57 11.80 -12.18 13.84
CA HIS A 57 12.75 -12.07 14.95
C HIS A 57 13.52 -10.78 14.76
N GLU A 58 12.81 -9.70 15.03
CA GLU A 58 13.26 -8.40 15.47
C GLU A 58 12.00 -7.55 15.50
N GLU A 59 11.74 -7.01 16.69
CA GLU A 59 10.94 -5.81 16.90
C GLU A 59 11.51 -4.67 16.04
N ARG A 60 11.35 -4.75 14.71
CA ARG A 60 11.28 -3.55 13.89
C ARG A 60 9.91 -2.96 14.17
N LYS A 61 9.79 -2.42 15.38
CA LYS A 61 8.88 -1.33 15.68
C LYS A 61 9.05 -0.37 14.51
N TRP A 62 7.98 -0.16 13.74
CA TRP A 62 7.95 0.91 12.77
C TRP A 62 8.07 2.21 13.57
N GLU A 63 9.30 2.63 13.83
CA GLU A 63 9.57 3.91 14.44
C GLU A 63 9.24 4.94 13.39
N SER A 64 8.08 5.58 13.59
CA SER A 64 7.71 6.78 12.87
C SER A 64 8.86 7.78 13.02
N GLN A 65 9.56 8.09 11.93
CA GLN A 65 10.60 9.13 11.92
C GLN A 65 10.03 10.55 12.14
N SER A 66 8.77 10.67 12.54
CA SER A 66 8.06 11.92 12.74
C SER A 66 8.46 12.63 14.03
N ASP A 67 9.02 11.91 15.01
CA ASP A 67 9.46 12.44 16.30
C ASP A 67 10.98 12.56 16.38
N THR A 68 11.58 13.35 15.48
CA THR A 68 12.93 13.89 15.72
C THR A 68 12.78 15.20 16.49
N GLU A 69 12.60 15.08 17.80
CA GLU A 69 12.86 16.19 18.69
C GLU A 69 14.38 16.43 18.76
N LYS A 70 14.78 17.52 18.10
CA LYS A 70 15.93 18.37 18.44
C LYS A 70 17.30 17.70 18.59
N ALA A 71 17.92 17.39 17.45
CA ALA A 71 19.35 17.66 17.27
C ALA A 71 19.72 17.53 15.78
N ALA A 72 19.98 18.66 15.11
CA ALA A 72 21.02 18.76 14.08
C ALA A 72 21.03 20.16 13.46
N THR A 73 22.10 20.88 13.78
CA THR A 73 22.86 21.70 12.85
C THR A 73 22.84 21.13 11.42
N SER A 74 22.70 22.04 10.45
CA SER A 74 22.97 21.86 9.02
C SER A 74 22.16 20.81 8.25
N GLY A 75 21.05 21.30 7.67
CA GLY A 75 20.51 20.78 6.42
C GLY A 75 19.73 21.92 5.77
N LEU A 76 20.14 22.35 4.58
CA LEU A 76 19.47 23.42 3.81
C LEU A 76 18.14 22.90 3.21
N SER A 77 17.30 22.30 4.04
CA SER A 77 15.95 21.89 3.67
C SER A 77 15.02 23.08 3.92
N ARG A 78 14.15 23.39 2.96
CA ARG A 78 13.13 24.43 3.13
C ARG A 78 12.41 24.18 4.45
N LYS A 79 12.47 25.18 5.34
CA LYS A 79 11.88 25.16 6.67
C LYS A 79 10.50 24.52 6.63
N ARG A 80 10.27 23.57 7.54
CA ARG A 80 9.00 22.85 7.73
C ARG A 80 7.86 23.88 7.78
N THR A 81 6.95 23.82 6.80
CA THR A 81 5.75 24.68 6.77
C THR A 81 4.88 24.33 7.99
N THR A 82 4.80 25.25 8.94
CA THR A 82 3.92 25.09 10.11
C THR A 82 2.49 25.48 9.76
N VAL A 83 1.54 25.09 10.60
CA VAL A 83 0.13 25.53 10.48
C VAL A 83 0.01 27.05 10.43
N SER A 84 0.91 27.77 11.13
CA SER A 84 0.98 29.23 11.09
C SER A 84 1.35 29.76 9.70
N ASP A 85 2.32 29.12 9.03
CA ASP A 85 2.74 29.50 7.68
C ASP A 85 1.63 29.26 6.65
N ILE A 86 0.86 28.17 6.81
CA ILE A 86 -0.31 27.88 5.98
C ILE A 86 -1.38 28.96 6.17
N ASN A 87 -1.70 29.31 7.42
CA ASN A 87 -2.70 30.32 7.73
C ASN A 87 -2.29 31.71 7.23
N ALA A 88 -1.02 32.09 7.36
CA ALA A 88 -0.49 33.33 6.82
C ALA A 88 -0.67 33.39 5.30
N ARG A 89 -0.37 32.29 4.60
CA ARG A 89 -0.53 32.20 3.14
C ARG A 89 -1.99 32.30 2.70
N LEU A 90 -2.91 31.65 3.43
CA LEU A 90 -4.34 31.76 3.17
C LEU A 90 -4.86 33.19 3.37
N GLN A 91 -4.36 33.91 4.38
CA GLN A 91 -4.71 35.31 4.61
C GLN A 91 -4.20 36.24 3.50
N VAL A 92 -2.99 36.00 2.97
CA VAL A 92 -2.47 36.75 1.82
C VAL A 92 -3.34 36.54 0.57
N ILE A 93 -3.72 35.29 0.28
CA ILE A 93 -4.59 34.97 -0.85
C ILE A 93 -5.97 35.64 -0.70
N ARG A 94 -6.56 35.60 0.50
CA ARG A 94 -7.82 36.31 0.78
C ARG A 94 -7.71 37.81 0.56
N LYS A 95 -6.64 38.45 1.06
CA LYS A 95 -6.41 39.89 0.89
C LYS A 95 -6.16 40.29 -0.57
N ALA A 96 -5.49 39.44 -1.35
CA ALA A 96 -5.30 39.65 -2.78
C ALA A 96 -6.63 39.60 -3.55
N SER A 97 -7.50 38.64 -3.23
CA SER A 97 -8.84 38.52 -3.82
C SER A 97 -9.72 39.75 -3.51
N VAL A 98 -9.67 40.28 -2.29
CA VAL A 98 -10.40 41.50 -1.90
C VAL A 98 -9.92 42.76 -2.63
N ARG A 99 -8.62 42.86 -2.95
CA ARG A 99 -8.10 43.98 -3.76
C ARG A 99 -8.52 43.90 -5.22
N GLN A 100 -8.70 42.70 -5.77
CA GLN A 100 -9.16 42.54 -7.15
C GLN A 100 -10.63 42.93 -7.32
N THR A 101 -11.49 42.63 -6.35
CA THR A 101 -12.90 43.02 -6.39
C THR A 101 -13.11 44.52 -6.21
N SER A 102 -12.32 45.19 -5.37
CA SER A 102 -12.43 46.65 -5.18
C SER A 102 -11.94 47.47 -6.37
N THR A 103 -10.96 46.95 -7.13
CA THR A 103 -10.47 47.60 -8.36
C THR A 103 -11.49 47.47 -9.49
N GLN A 104 -12.25 46.37 -9.53
CA GLN A 104 -13.32 46.15 -10.51
C GLN A 104 -14.56 47.03 -10.26
N GLN A 105 -14.84 47.41 -9.02
CA GLN A 105 -15.97 48.30 -8.68
C GLN A 105 -15.69 49.79 -8.94
N ARG A 106 -14.44 50.21 -9.01
CA ARG A 106 -14.06 51.61 -9.31
C ARG A 106 -13.94 51.93 -10.80
N ALA A 107 -13.99 50.92 -11.67
CA ALA A 107 -13.90 51.04 -13.12
C ALA A 107 -15.27 50.92 -13.82
N ARG A 108 -16.37 51.12 -13.08
CA ARG A 108 -17.75 51.20 -13.60
C ARG A 108 -18.31 52.60 -13.36
#